data_AF-A0A6P2FPC2-F1
#
_entry.id   AF-A0A6P2FPC2-F1
#
_cell.length_a   1.000
_cell.length_b   1.000
_cell.length_c   1.000
_cell.angle_alpha   90.00
_cell.angle_beta   90.00
_cell.angle_gamma   90.00
#
_symmetry.space_group_name_H-M   'P 1'
#
loop_
_entity.id
_entity.type
_entity.pdbx_description
1 polymer ?
#
loop_
_entity_poly.entity_id
_entity_poly.type
_entity_poly.pdbx_seq_one_letter_code
_entity_poly.pdbx_strand_id
1 'polypeptide(L)'
;MRGLLQFTLDLFDAPVPPPAPPAPAESAAPPAIFLADATSPASFIHPRATRELTLGNARVAYEFTRGKRRTIGFIVGAEGLTVRAPRWVALRDVDAAVKEKSGWILRKLAETQQRHAKLEATRIDWRDGVSFPFLGEPVVVRLDPHHGFEGVGAMLDPGVGAQTRTLRLALANNASPAQIRDAAQAWLMRQARRIFTERLDHFAPRLGVSWNKLTLSNASTRWGSARVDGAIRLHWRLVHFRLPVIDYVVAHELAHLRVMDHSARFWETVETVVPDYDDLRQQLKEQPVPKW
;
A
#
# COMPACT_ATOMS: atom_id res chain seq x y z
N MET A 1 -20.88 29.45 -10.10
CA MET A 1 -20.86 28.14 -9.42
C MET A 1 -19.41 27.65 -9.38
N ARG A 2 -18.73 27.85 -8.24
CA ARG A 2 -17.28 27.63 -8.09
C ARG A 2 -17.02 26.15 -7.80
N GLY A 3 -16.17 25.52 -8.61
CA GLY A 3 -15.77 24.13 -8.47
C GLY A 3 -14.97 23.89 -7.20
N LEU A 4 -15.34 22.86 -6.43
CA LEU A 4 -14.59 22.35 -5.31
C LEU A 4 -13.28 21.73 -5.81
N LEU A 5 -12.16 22.36 -5.49
CA LEU A 5 -10.85 21.75 -5.61
C LEU A 5 -10.70 20.72 -4.49
N GLN A 6 -10.54 19.47 -4.89
CA GLN A 6 -10.39 18.30 -4.02
C GLN A 6 -8.93 17.86 -4.16
N PHE A 7 -8.07 18.31 -3.25
CA PHE A 7 -6.65 17.96 -3.29
C PHE A 7 -6.38 16.67 -2.51
N THR A 8 -5.69 15.78 -3.18
CA THR A 8 -5.45 14.38 -2.85
C THR A 8 -4.05 14.22 -2.28
N LEU A 9 -3.87 13.27 -1.36
CA LEU A 9 -2.61 12.55 -1.23
C LEU A 9 -2.35 11.87 -2.57
N ASP A 10 -1.67 12.58 -3.48
CA ASP A 10 -1.25 12.04 -4.76
C ASP A 10 -0.25 10.93 -4.48
N LEU A 11 -0.69 9.74 -4.88
CA LEU A 11 0.08 8.53 -4.85
C LEU A 11 1.23 8.70 -5.87
N PHE A 12 2.37 9.18 -5.36
CA PHE A 12 3.69 9.19 -6.00
C PHE A 12 3.98 10.34 -6.97
N ASP A 13 4.60 11.41 -6.46
CA ASP A 13 5.45 12.30 -7.26
C ASP A 13 6.93 11.84 -7.25
N ALA A 14 7.63 12.14 -8.34
CA ALA A 14 8.85 11.46 -8.85
C ALA A 14 10.07 11.40 -7.89
N PRO A 15 10.95 10.37 -8.02
CA PRO A 15 12.14 10.24 -7.18
C PRO A 15 13.30 11.17 -7.59
N VAL A 16 13.88 11.85 -6.60
CA VAL A 16 15.20 12.51 -6.65
C VAL A 16 16.30 11.42 -6.69
N PRO A 17 17.38 11.58 -7.49
CA PRO A 17 18.40 10.53 -7.66
C PRO A 17 19.30 10.36 -6.41
N PRO A 18 19.69 9.12 -6.06
CA PRO A 18 20.63 8.86 -4.97
C PRO A 18 22.11 9.09 -5.38
N PRO A 19 23.01 9.36 -4.42
CA PRO A 19 24.45 9.53 -4.68
C PRO A 19 25.16 8.20 -5.00
N ALA A 20 26.32 8.32 -5.65
CA ALA A 20 27.11 7.20 -6.19
C ALA A 20 27.73 6.28 -5.11
N PRO A 21 27.84 4.96 -5.37
CA PRO A 21 28.45 4.01 -4.44
C PRO A 21 30.00 3.98 -4.56
N PRO A 22 30.72 3.61 -3.48
CA PRO A 22 32.17 3.42 -3.50
C PRO A 22 32.59 2.08 -4.13
N ALA A 23 33.88 2.02 -4.51
CA ALA A 23 34.54 0.92 -5.25
C ALA A 23 34.62 -0.43 -4.48
N PRO A 24 34.71 -1.58 -5.19
CA PRO A 24 34.60 -2.91 -4.59
C PRO A 24 35.91 -3.39 -3.95
N ALA A 25 35.79 -4.06 -2.80
CA ALA A 25 36.85 -4.86 -2.19
C ALA A 25 36.74 -6.33 -2.63
N GLU A 26 37.89 -6.97 -2.71
CA GLU A 26 38.18 -8.25 -3.38
C GLU A 26 38.04 -9.47 -2.45
N SER A 27 37.66 -10.61 -3.06
CA SER A 27 37.91 -12.01 -2.64
C SER A 27 37.03 -12.70 -1.58
N ALA A 28 36.27 -13.71 -2.02
CA ALA A 28 36.57 -15.14 -1.78
C ALA A 28 35.55 -16.01 -2.55
N ALA A 29 36.04 -16.99 -3.32
CA ALA A 29 35.22 -17.87 -4.14
C ALA A 29 34.42 -18.91 -3.30
N PRO A 30 33.11 -19.08 -3.52
CA PRO A 30 32.36 -20.20 -2.95
C PRO A 30 32.54 -21.49 -3.79
N PRO A 31 32.30 -22.67 -3.19
CA PRO A 31 32.54 -23.97 -3.84
C PRO A 31 31.62 -24.17 -5.04
N ALA A 32 32.12 -24.91 -6.03
CA ALA A 32 31.43 -25.21 -7.29
C ALA A 32 30.08 -25.91 -7.02
N ILE A 33 28.99 -25.17 -7.17
CA ILE A 33 27.63 -25.71 -7.24
C ILE A 33 27.46 -26.26 -8.66
N PHE A 34 27.02 -27.51 -8.75
CA PHE A 34 26.75 -28.24 -9.98
C PHE A 34 25.92 -27.40 -10.97
N LEU A 35 26.42 -27.30 -12.20
CA LEU A 35 25.87 -26.51 -13.31
C LEU A 35 24.61 -27.15 -13.95
N ALA A 36 23.66 -27.62 -13.13
CA ALA A 36 22.45 -28.32 -13.60
C ALA A 36 21.14 -27.59 -13.28
N ASP A 37 21.13 -26.59 -12.40
CA ASP A 37 19.96 -25.72 -12.16
C ASP A 37 20.08 -24.39 -12.93
N ALA A 38 20.49 -24.46 -14.20
CA ALA A 38 20.56 -23.32 -15.10
C ALA A 38 19.14 -22.81 -15.44
N THR A 39 18.61 -21.98 -14.54
CA THR A 39 17.65 -20.89 -14.77
C THR A 39 16.65 -21.13 -15.89
N SER A 40 15.47 -21.65 -15.53
CA SER A 40 14.30 -21.40 -16.38
C SER A 40 14.17 -19.88 -16.58
N PRO A 41 14.08 -19.39 -17.83
CA PRO A 41 13.98 -17.97 -18.10
C PRO A 41 12.76 -17.39 -17.39
N ALA A 42 12.93 -16.25 -16.70
CA ALA A 42 11.81 -15.59 -16.04
C ALA A 42 10.72 -15.29 -17.08
N SER A 43 9.50 -15.77 -16.85
CA SER A 43 8.40 -15.66 -17.80
C SER A 43 7.33 -14.71 -17.29
N PHE A 44 7.12 -13.61 -18.01
CA PHE A 44 6.11 -12.61 -17.73
C PHE A 44 5.06 -12.65 -18.84
N ILE A 45 3.80 -12.97 -18.49
CA ILE A 45 2.74 -13.17 -19.47
C ILE A 45 1.55 -12.28 -19.16
N HIS A 46 1.25 -11.36 -20.07
CA HIS A 46 0.02 -10.60 -20.03
C HIS A 46 -1.17 -11.48 -20.46
N PRO A 47 -2.33 -11.47 -19.76
CA PRO A 47 -3.47 -12.33 -20.09
C PRO A 47 -4.05 -12.05 -21.47
N ARG A 48 -3.95 -10.79 -21.92
CA ARG A 48 -4.31 -10.33 -23.27
C ARG A 48 -3.08 -10.17 -24.19
N ALA A 49 -2.02 -10.95 -23.97
CA ALA A 49 -0.83 -10.83 -24.78
C ALA A 49 -1.14 -11.11 -26.26
N THR A 50 -0.72 -10.19 -27.12
CA THR A 50 -0.81 -10.35 -28.59
C THR A 50 0.56 -10.38 -29.22
N ARG A 51 1.61 -10.13 -28.44
CA ARG A 51 3.01 -10.15 -28.84
C ARG A 51 3.87 -10.69 -27.73
N GLU A 52 5.07 -11.09 -28.12
CA GLU A 52 6.07 -11.61 -27.21
C GLU A 52 7.46 -11.21 -27.67
N LEU A 53 8.34 -10.92 -26.72
CA LEU A 53 9.75 -10.68 -26.97
C LEU A 53 10.59 -11.30 -25.86
N THR A 54 11.78 -11.78 -26.21
CA THR A 54 12.81 -12.12 -25.23
C THR A 54 13.62 -10.87 -24.90
N LEU A 55 13.67 -10.51 -23.61
CA LEU A 55 14.43 -9.39 -23.07
C LEU A 55 15.48 -9.95 -22.10
N GLY A 56 16.74 -9.96 -22.51
CA GLY A 56 17.80 -10.65 -21.76
C GLY A 56 17.53 -12.16 -21.69
N ASN A 57 17.41 -12.71 -20.48
CA ASN A 57 17.02 -14.09 -20.22
C ASN A 57 15.53 -14.25 -19.87
N ALA A 58 14.70 -13.22 -20.06
CA ALA A 58 13.29 -13.26 -19.69
C ALA A 58 12.37 -13.25 -20.91
N ARG A 59 11.34 -14.10 -20.87
CA ARG A 59 10.28 -14.17 -21.87
C ARG A 59 9.17 -13.19 -21.47
N VAL A 60 8.88 -12.19 -22.29
CA VAL A 60 7.87 -11.16 -21.98
C VAL A 60 6.78 -11.17 -23.05
N ALA A 61 5.62 -11.73 -22.72
CA ALA A 61 4.40 -11.64 -23.52
C ALA A 61 3.56 -10.44 -23.07
N TYR A 62 3.20 -9.56 -23.99
CA TYR A 62 2.60 -8.25 -23.70
C TYR A 62 1.38 -7.96 -24.58
N GLU A 63 0.43 -7.19 -24.03
CA GLU A 63 -0.68 -6.66 -24.82
C GLU A 63 -0.17 -5.55 -25.73
N PHE A 64 -0.27 -5.74 -27.03
CA PHE A 64 0.06 -4.72 -28.02
C PHE A 64 -1.21 -4.14 -28.65
N THR A 65 -1.33 -2.81 -28.60
CA THR A 65 -2.46 -2.08 -29.21
C THR A 65 -1.98 -0.87 -30.00
N ARG A 66 -2.78 -0.46 -31.00
CA ARG A 66 -2.51 0.71 -31.84
C ARG A 66 -3.57 1.79 -31.67
N GLY A 67 -3.16 3.06 -31.69
CA GLY A 67 -4.08 4.18 -31.48
C GLY A 67 -3.61 5.50 -32.10
N LYS A 68 -4.45 6.55 -31.99
CA LYS A 68 -4.08 7.92 -32.33
C LYS A 68 -3.17 8.48 -31.23
N ARG A 69 -1.85 8.44 -31.46
CA ARG A 69 -0.84 8.94 -30.50
C ARG A 69 0.45 9.34 -31.23
N ARG A 70 1.27 10.17 -30.57
CA ARG A 70 2.52 10.71 -31.13
C ARG A 70 3.75 9.83 -30.88
N THR A 71 3.80 9.12 -29.76
CA THR A 71 4.96 8.32 -29.32
C THR A 71 4.58 6.85 -29.09
N ILE A 72 5.53 5.95 -28.84
CA ILE A 72 5.26 4.61 -28.27
C ILE A 72 5.21 4.73 -26.74
N GLY A 73 4.36 3.96 -26.06
CA GLY A 73 4.24 4.04 -24.61
C GLY A 73 4.07 2.67 -23.98
N PHE A 74 4.64 2.55 -22.79
CA PHE A 74 4.78 1.33 -22.04
C PHE A 74 4.07 1.51 -20.70
N ILE A 75 3.22 0.56 -20.35
CA ILE A 75 2.52 0.52 -19.06
C ILE A 75 2.82 -0.84 -18.47
N VAL A 76 3.39 -0.88 -17.27
CA VAL A 76 3.56 -2.13 -16.50
C VAL A 76 2.56 -2.08 -15.35
N GLY A 77 1.54 -2.94 -15.42
CA GLY A 77 0.49 -3.07 -14.43
C GLY A 77 0.47 -4.45 -13.78
N ALA A 78 -0.54 -4.71 -12.95
CA ALA A 78 -0.71 -6.02 -12.30
C ALA A 78 -0.85 -7.17 -13.30
N GLU A 79 -1.42 -6.90 -14.48
CA GLU A 79 -1.59 -7.86 -15.57
C GLU A 79 -0.30 -8.05 -16.40
N GLY A 80 0.76 -7.26 -16.19
CA GLY A 80 2.00 -7.31 -16.96
C GLY A 80 2.21 -6.09 -17.86
N LEU A 81 2.93 -6.26 -18.96
CA LEU A 81 3.29 -5.18 -19.89
C LEU A 81 2.17 -4.93 -20.93
N THR A 82 1.81 -3.68 -21.12
CA THR A 82 1.02 -3.18 -22.25
C THR A 82 1.85 -2.19 -23.06
N VAL A 83 1.92 -2.40 -24.37
CA VAL A 83 2.60 -1.51 -25.32
C VAL A 83 1.56 -0.91 -26.27
N ARG A 84 1.47 0.42 -26.27
CA ARG A 84 0.60 1.17 -27.18
C ARG A 84 1.46 1.89 -28.21
N ALA A 85 1.20 1.72 -29.50
CA ALA A 85 1.95 2.42 -30.56
C ALA A 85 1.05 3.28 -31.47
N PRO A 86 1.59 4.33 -32.12
CA PRO A 86 0.89 5.02 -33.21
C PRO A 86 0.57 4.05 -34.35
N ARG A 87 -0.47 4.35 -35.13
CA ARG A 87 -0.85 3.53 -36.29
C ARG A 87 0.24 3.43 -37.36
N TRP A 88 1.03 4.49 -37.52
CA TRP A 88 2.07 4.61 -38.55
C TRP A 88 3.42 3.97 -38.16
N VAL A 89 3.66 3.67 -36.89
CA VAL A 89 4.94 3.09 -36.42
C VAL A 89 5.03 1.63 -36.85
N ALA A 90 6.11 1.26 -37.55
CA ALA A 90 6.31 -0.13 -37.96
C ALA A 90 6.61 -1.02 -36.75
N LEU A 91 6.27 -2.30 -36.89
CA LEU A 91 6.40 -3.26 -35.80
C LEU A 91 7.86 -3.44 -35.33
N ARG A 92 8.80 -3.40 -36.28
CA ARG A 92 10.24 -3.43 -36.00
C ARG A 92 10.69 -2.31 -35.07
N ASP A 93 10.10 -1.11 -35.21
CA ASP A 93 10.44 0.05 -34.40
C ASP A 93 9.82 -0.07 -33.00
N VAL A 94 8.65 -0.73 -32.89
CA VAL A 94 8.07 -1.12 -31.59
C VAL A 94 8.98 -2.11 -30.89
N ASP A 95 9.38 -3.18 -31.56
CA ASP A 95 10.23 -4.22 -30.97
C ASP A 95 11.60 -3.63 -30.57
N ALA A 96 12.17 -2.72 -31.37
CA ALA A 96 13.38 -1.97 -31.02
C ALA A 96 13.19 -1.11 -29.77
N ALA A 97 12.08 -0.37 -29.66
CA ALA A 97 11.79 0.44 -28.49
C ALA A 97 11.54 -0.40 -27.23
N VAL A 98 10.93 -1.58 -27.35
CA VAL A 98 10.79 -2.54 -26.22
C VAL A 98 12.16 -3.04 -25.78
N LYS A 99 13.05 -3.40 -26.71
CA LYS A 99 14.43 -3.83 -26.41
C LYS A 99 15.26 -2.74 -25.75
N GLU A 100 15.18 -1.51 -26.26
CA GLU A 100 15.86 -0.35 -25.67
C GLU A 100 15.43 -0.13 -24.21
N LYS A 101 14.14 -0.33 -23.91
CA LYS A 101 13.60 -0.21 -22.55
C LYS A 101 13.68 -1.50 -21.73
N SER A 102 14.37 -2.53 -22.19
CA SER A 102 14.43 -3.86 -21.56
C SER A 102 14.75 -3.80 -20.06
N GLY A 103 15.83 -3.12 -19.67
CA GLY A 103 16.21 -3.00 -18.25
C GLY A 103 15.13 -2.34 -17.38
N TRP A 104 14.46 -1.30 -17.88
CA TRP A 104 13.36 -0.66 -17.18
C TRP A 104 12.12 -1.56 -17.10
N ILE A 105 11.76 -2.23 -18.20
CA ILE A 105 10.61 -3.16 -18.28
C ILE A 105 10.78 -4.31 -17.31
N LEU A 106 11.93 -5.00 -17.35
CA LEU A 106 12.21 -6.16 -16.51
C LEU A 106 12.21 -5.80 -15.03
N ARG A 107 12.87 -4.69 -14.67
CA ARG A 107 12.84 -4.18 -13.31
C ARG A 107 11.41 -3.92 -12.83
N LYS A 108 10.60 -3.23 -13.64
CA LYS A 108 9.20 -2.91 -13.26
C LYS A 108 8.31 -4.15 -13.17
N LEU A 109 8.50 -5.12 -14.06
CA LEU A 109 7.79 -6.40 -14.01
C LEU A 109 8.16 -7.20 -12.75
N ALA A 110 9.45 -7.30 -12.43
CA ALA A 110 9.92 -7.94 -11.21
C ALA A 110 9.41 -7.24 -9.94
N GLU A 111 9.53 -5.91 -9.85
CA GLU A 111 8.98 -5.10 -8.75
C GLU A 111 7.47 -5.34 -8.57
N THR A 112 6.72 -5.42 -9.68
CA THR A 112 5.27 -5.62 -9.65
C THR A 112 4.90 -7.04 -9.23
N GLN A 113 5.61 -8.06 -9.72
CA GLN A 113 5.41 -9.45 -9.33
C GLN A 113 5.77 -9.67 -7.85
N GLN A 114 6.89 -9.12 -7.38
CA GLN A 114 7.27 -9.18 -5.97
C GLN A 114 6.23 -8.50 -5.08
N ARG A 115 5.74 -7.31 -5.48
CA ARG A 115 4.65 -6.63 -4.77
C ARG A 115 3.38 -7.47 -4.75
N HIS A 116 3.02 -8.10 -5.86
CA HIS A 116 1.86 -8.98 -5.94
C HIS A 116 2.01 -10.21 -5.03
N ALA A 117 3.16 -10.89 -5.08
CA ALA A 117 3.46 -12.03 -4.22
C ALA A 117 3.43 -11.64 -2.74
N LYS A 118 4.02 -10.49 -2.36
CA LYS A 118 3.96 -9.96 -0.99
C LYS A 118 2.52 -9.70 -0.55
N LEU A 119 1.68 -9.11 -1.42
CA LEU A 119 0.28 -8.87 -1.14
C LEU A 119 -0.53 -10.16 -0.97
N GLU A 120 -0.33 -11.16 -1.84
CA GLU A 120 -1.01 -12.46 -1.74
C GLU A 120 -0.55 -13.25 -0.50
N ALA A 121 0.73 -13.17 -0.14
CA ALA A 121 1.25 -13.77 1.10
C ALA A 121 0.64 -13.14 2.37
N THR A 122 0.18 -11.88 2.29
CA THR A 122 -0.53 -11.19 3.38
C THR A 122 -2.06 -11.36 3.32
N ARG A 123 -2.59 -12.25 2.47
CA ARG A 123 -4.04 -12.52 2.45
C ARG A 123 -4.47 -13.15 3.78
N ILE A 124 -5.49 -12.56 4.39
CA ILE A 124 -6.08 -13.07 5.63
C ILE A 124 -7.11 -14.13 5.28
N ASP A 125 -6.82 -15.38 5.65
CA ASP A 125 -7.77 -16.48 5.53
C ASP A 125 -8.62 -16.57 6.82
N TRP A 126 -9.84 -16.05 6.74
CA TRP A 126 -10.71 -15.85 7.90
C TRP A 126 -11.21 -17.16 8.51
N ARG A 127 -10.65 -17.50 9.66
CA ARG A 127 -11.01 -18.66 10.48
C ARG A 127 -10.68 -18.40 11.93
N ASP A 128 -11.20 -19.22 12.84
CA ASP A 128 -10.68 -19.25 14.21
C ASP A 128 -9.17 -19.53 14.18
N GLY A 129 -8.37 -18.76 14.91
CA GLY A 129 -6.92 -18.85 14.76
C GLY A 129 -6.26 -17.77 13.91
N VAL A 130 -6.98 -17.10 13.03
CA VAL A 130 -6.36 -16.18 12.07
C VAL A 130 -5.66 -15.02 12.76
N SER A 131 -4.51 -14.62 12.24
CA SER A 131 -3.76 -13.46 12.71
C SER A 131 -3.82 -12.33 11.69
N PHE A 132 -3.96 -11.10 12.17
CA PHE A 132 -3.84 -9.89 11.36
C PHE A 132 -3.13 -8.78 12.14
N PRO A 133 -2.47 -7.83 11.46
CA PRO A 133 -1.83 -6.71 12.14
C PRO A 133 -2.87 -5.72 12.67
N PHE A 134 -2.72 -5.24 13.90
CA PHE A 134 -3.46 -4.14 14.47
C PHE A 134 -2.50 -3.25 15.26
N LEU A 135 -2.45 -1.98 14.88
CA LEU A 135 -1.46 -1.02 15.38
C LEU A 135 -0.01 -1.50 15.18
N GLY A 136 0.26 -2.21 14.08
CA GLY A 136 1.57 -2.76 13.75
C GLY A 136 1.91 -4.09 14.45
N GLU A 137 1.08 -4.55 15.39
CA GLU A 137 1.30 -5.78 16.15
C GLU A 137 0.35 -6.90 15.70
N PRO A 138 0.77 -8.17 15.69
CA PRO A 138 -0.12 -9.27 15.35
C PRO A 138 -1.21 -9.45 16.43
N VAL A 139 -2.46 -9.59 15.96
CA VAL A 139 -3.63 -9.93 16.78
C VAL A 139 -4.22 -11.22 16.26
N VAL A 140 -4.41 -12.18 17.16
CA VAL A 140 -5.01 -13.49 16.86
C VAL A 140 -6.50 -13.46 17.16
N VAL A 141 -7.32 -13.93 16.23
CA VAL A 141 -8.76 -14.08 16.41
C VAL A 141 -9.08 -15.36 17.17
N ARG A 142 -9.99 -15.25 18.14
CA ARG A 142 -10.64 -16.37 18.82
C ARG A 142 -12.14 -16.22 18.78
N LEU A 143 -12.85 -17.30 18.46
CA LEU A 143 -14.31 -17.34 18.58
C LEU A 143 -14.69 -17.60 20.03
N ASP A 144 -15.67 -16.86 20.51
CA ASP A 144 -16.17 -16.97 21.88
C ASP A 144 -17.71 -16.95 21.84
N PRO A 145 -18.35 -18.11 21.92
CA PRO A 145 -19.81 -18.21 21.83
C PRO A 145 -20.51 -17.63 23.07
N HIS A 146 -19.77 -17.37 24.15
CA HIS A 146 -20.34 -16.84 25.39
C HIS A 146 -20.61 -15.34 25.22
N HIS A 147 -21.89 -14.98 25.13
CA HIS A 147 -22.35 -13.59 25.18
C HIS A 147 -22.10 -13.02 26.58
N GLY A 148 -20.90 -12.47 26.81
CA GLY A 148 -20.51 -11.92 28.10
C GLY A 148 -19.47 -10.78 28.02
N PHE A 149 -19.27 -10.18 26.85
CA PHE A 149 -18.35 -9.05 26.74
C PHE A 149 -19.00 -7.76 27.25
N GLU A 150 -18.26 -6.97 28.03
CA GLU A 150 -18.64 -5.58 28.34
C GLU A 150 -18.69 -4.69 27.08
N GLY A 151 -18.17 -5.17 25.93
CA GLY A 151 -18.16 -4.48 24.63
C GLY A 151 -19.11 -5.08 23.58
N VAL A 152 -19.40 -4.30 22.53
CA VAL A 152 -20.27 -4.71 21.40
C VAL A 152 -19.63 -5.86 20.61
N GLY A 153 -19.98 -7.10 20.97
CA GLY A 153 -19.74 -8.33 20.20
C GLY A 153 -18.28 -8.72 19.94
N ALA A 154 -17.30 -8.00 20.48
CA ALA A 154 -15.89 -8.31 20.37
C ALA A 154 -15.05 -7.60 21.45
N MET A 155 -14.03 -8.29 21.97
CA MET A 155 -13.13 -7.78 23.02
C MET A 155 -11.67 -8.09 22.67
N LEU A 156 -10.79 -7.09 22.83
CA LEU A 156 -9.36 -7.27 22.63
C LEU A 156 -8.69 -7.48 23.98
N ASP A 157 -8.12 -8.66 24.18
CA ASP A 157 -7.24 -8.95 25.29
C ASP A 157 -5.83 -8.46 24.93
N PRO A 158 -5.25 -7.50 25.68
CA PRO A 158 -3.99 -6.87 25.31
C PRO A 158 -2.77 -7.80 25.38
N GLY A 159 -2.94 -9.01 25.94
CA GLY A 159 -1.82 -9.89 26.29
C GLY A 159 -1.01 -9.31 27.46
N VAL A 160 -0.45 -10.17 28.31
CA VAL A 160 0.48 -9.74 29.36
C VAL A 160 1.84 -10.38 29.09
N GLY A 161 2.90 -9.58 29.06
CA GLY A 161 4.27 -10.06 28.78
C GLY A 161 4.46 -10.46 27.32
N ALA A 162 5.00 -11.67 27.07
CA ALA A 162 5.28 -12.19 25.73
C ALA A 162 4.05 -12.78 25.00
N GLN A 163 2.83 -12.61 25.55
CA GLN A 163 1.62 -13.18 24.95
C GLN A 163 1.06 -12.31 23.83
N THR A 164 0.74 -12.96 22.71
CA THR A 164 0.11 -12.34 21.55
C THR A 164 -1.28 -11.82 21.90
N ARG A 165 -1.59 -10.59 21.43
CA ARG A 165 -2.91 -9.97 21.58
C ARG A 165 -3.99 -10.87 20.98
N THR A 166 -5.10 -11.03 21.69
CA THR A 166 -6.21 -11.88 21.26
C THR A 166 -7.48 -11.06 21.08
N LEU A 167 -8.06 -11.10 19.88
CA LEU A 167 -9.39 -10.55 19.62
C LEU A 167 -10.42 -11.66 19.74
N ARG A 168 -11.23 -11.60 20.79
CA ARG A 168 -12.39 -12.49 20.97
C ARG A 168 -13.59 -11.93 20.23
N LEU A 169 -14.22 -12.75 19.39
CA LEU A 169 -15.44 -12.41 18.66
C LEU A 169 -16.62 -13.20 19.22
N ALA A 170 -17.73 -12.52 19.51
CA ALA A 170 -18.96 -13.12 20.01
C ALA A 170 -19.69 -13.90 18.91
N LEU A 171 -19.10 -15.02 18.49
CA LEU A 171 -19.55 -15.85 17.37
C LEU A 171 -19.53 -17.32 17.79
N ALA A 172 -20.44 -18.11 17.22
CA ALA A 172 -20.44 -19.56 17.41
C ALA A 172 -19.18 -20.20 16.80
N ASN A 173 -18.72 -21.32 17.37
CA ASN A 173 -17.53 -22.04 16.91
C ASN A 173 -17.62 -22.54 15.45
N ASN A 174 -18.84 -22.66 14.92
CA ASN A 174 -19.11 -23.03 13.53
C ASN A 174 -19.36 -21.82 12.61
N ALA A 175 -19.02 -20.60 13.04
CA ALA A 175 -19.17 -19.40 12.23
C ALA A 175 -18.38 -19.53 10.91
N SER A 176 -19.03 -19.13 9.82
CA SER A 176 -18.41 -19.12 8.50
C SER A 176 -17.29 -18.07 8.40
N PRO A 177 -16.30 -18.25 7.50
CA PRO A 177 -15.27 -17.25 7.23
C PRO A 177 -15.80 -15.83 7.00
N ALA A 178 -16.95 -15.71 6.32
CA ALA A 178 -17.60 -14.42 6.07
C ALA A 178 -18.09 -13.75 7.37
N GLN A 179 -18.71 -14.52 8.28
CA GLN A 179 -19.16 -14.00 9.57
C GLN A 179 -17.98 -13.54 10.44
N ILE A 180 -16.89 -14.30 10.44
CA ILE A 180 -15.67 -13.96 11.19
C ILE A 180 -15.06 -12.66 10.63
N ARG A 181 -14.92 -12.56 9.30
CA ARG A 181 -14.45 -11.35 8.62
C ARG A 181 -15.31 -10.14 8.98
N ASP A 182 -16.62 -10.25 8.86
CA ASP A 182 -17.53 -9.11 9.02
C ASP A 182 -17.54 -8.62 10.48
N ALA A 183 -17.47 -9.54 11.45
CA ALA A 183 -17.33 -9.19 12.87
C ALA A 183 -15.98 -8.51 13.17
N ALA A 184 -14.88 -9.05 12.65
CA ALA A 184 -13.55 -8.44 12.79
C ALA A 184 -13.48 -7.07 12.11
N GLN A 185 -14.07 -6.92 10.91
CA GLN A 185 -14.18 -5.64 10.21
C GLN A 185 -14.95 -4.61 11.04
N ALA A 186 -16.10 -5.00 11.58
CA ALA A 186 -16.92 -4.11 12.41
C ALA A 186 -16.14 -3.63 13.63
N TRP A 187 -15.38 -4.53 14.29
CA TRP A 187 -14.50 -4.18 15.39
C TRP A 187 -13.39 -3.22 14.95
N LEU A 188 -12.67 -3.53 13.86
CA LEU A 188 -11.61 -2.68 13.31
C LEU A 188 -12.10 -1.29 12.93
N MET A 189 -13.30 -1.17 12.35
CA MET A 189 -13.88 0.13 12.03
C MET A 189 -14.23 0.96 13.28
N ARG A 190 -14.69 0.31 14.36
CA ARG A 190 -14.91 1.00 15.65
C ARG A 190 -13.59 1.49 16.24
N GLN A 191 -12.55 0.65 16.22
CA GLN A 191 -11.22 1.03 16.67
C GLN A 191 -10.64 2.17 15.83
N ALA A 192 -10.76 2.08 14.49
CA ALA A 192 -10.33 3.13 13.57
C ALA A 192 -10.97 4.47 13.91
N ARG A 193 -12.29 4.49 14.12
CA ARG A 193 -13.00 5.72 14.49
C ARG A 193 -12.46 6.28 15.81
N ARG A 194 -12.37 5.45 16.85
CA ARG A 194 -11.88 5.86 18.17
C ARG A 194 -10.46 6.44 18.08
N ILE A 195 -9.53 5.66 17.53
CA ILE A 195 -8.11 6.01 17.45
C ILE A 195 -7.92 7.26 16.60
N PHE A 196 -8.53 7.33 15.42
CA PHE A 196 -8.34 8.50 14.56
C PHE A 196 -8.94 9.76 15.17
N THR A 197 -10.08 9.68 15.86
CA THR A 197 -10.61 10.82 16.62
C THR A 197 -9.63 11.27 17.70
N GLU A 198 -9.10 10.33 18.50
CA GLU A 198 -8.08 10.66 19.52
C GLU A 198 -6.84 11.35 18.92
N ARG A 199 -6.35 10.85 17.77
CA ARG A 199 -5.18 11.45 17.10
C ARG A 199 -5.51 12.81 16.48
N LEU A 200 -6.70 12.98 15.90
CA LEU A 200 -7.15 14.27 15.39
C LEU A 200 -7.22 15.31 16.52
N ASP A 201 -7.81 14.95 17.66
CA ASP A 201 -7.92 15.81 18.83
C ASP A 201 -6.55 16.12 19.46
N HIS A 202 -5.58 15.21 19.33
CA HIS A 202 -4.22 15.44 19.77
C HIS A 202 -3.46 16.45 18.88
N PHE A 203 -3.53 16.30 17.55
CA PHE A 203 -2.72 17.09 16.62
C PHE A 203 -3.35 18.41 16.19
N ALA A 204 -4.68 18.50 16.12
CA ALA A 204 -5.38 19.71 15.71
C ALA A 204 -4.99 20.96 16.52
N PRO A 205 -5.00 20.94 17.87
CA PRO A 205 -4.59 22.11 18.66
C PRO A 205 -3.10 22.46 18.48
N ARG A 206 -2.23 21.47 18.31
CA ARG A 206 -0.79 21.68 18.08
C ARG A 206 -0.50 22.36 16.75
N LEU A 207 -1.33 22.07 15.74
CA LEU A 207 -1.27 22.73 14.43
C LEU A 207 -2.03 24.05 14.40
N GLY A 208 -2.81 24.39 15.43
CA GLY A 208 -3.63 25.61 15.47
C GLY A 208 -4.83 25.55 14.54
N VAL A 209 -5.42 24.36 14.34
CA VAL A 209 -6.58 24.13 13.46
C VAL A 209 -7.72 23.47 14.23
N SER A 210 -8.92 23.50 13.64
CA SER A 210 -10.07 22.75 14.12
C SER A 210 -10.61 21.84 13.01
N TRP A 211 -11.13 20.68 13.41
CA TRP A 211 -11.81 19.74 12.53
C TRP A 211 -13.24 19.53 13.05
N ASN A 212 -14.18 19.17 12.17
CA ASN A 212 -15.60 19.05 12.55
C ASN A 212 -16.24 17.70 12.21
N LYS A 213 -15.63 16.91 11.34
CA LYS A 213 -16.19 15.62 10.91
C LYS A 213 -15.09 14.65 10.50
N LEU A 214 -15.17 13.43 11.03
CA LEU A 214 -14.36 12.29 10.59
C LEU A 214 -15.22 11.29 9.80
N THR A 215 -14.83 11.06 8.55
CA THR A 215 -15.39 10.00 7.69
C THR A 215 -14.37 8.88 7.50
N LEU A 216 -14.73 7.66 7.88
CA LEU A 216 -13.95 6.47 7.54
C LEU A 216 -14.23 6.06 6.09
N SER A 217 -13.18 5.78 5.33
CA SER A 217 -13.27 5.40 3.91
C SER A 217 -12.57 4.07 3.63
N ASN A 218 -12.93 3.47 2.50
CA ASN A 218 -12.34 2.25 1.98
C ASN A 218 -11.77 2.48 0.55
N ALA A 219 -11.31 3.72 0.29
CA ALA A 219 -10.87 4.14 -1.04
C ALA A 219 -9.52 3.52 -1.40
N SER A 220 -9.41 2.86 -2.55
CA SER A 220 -8.21 2.13 -2.95
C SER A 220 -7.01 3.01 -3.34
N THR A 221 -7.22 4.32 -3.54
CA THR A 221 -6.21 5.20 -4.14
C THR A 221 -5.56 6.18 -3.16
N ARG A 222 -6.06 6.31 -1.92
CA ARG A 222 -5.59 7.34 -0.99
C ARG A 222 -5.80 6.96 0.47
N TRP A 223 -4.89 7.45 1.32
CA TRP A 223 -4.91 7.25 2.76
C TRP A 223 -5.81 8.25 3.49
N GLY A 224 -5.99 9.44 2.95
CA GLY A 224 -6.90 10.45 3.48
C GLY A 224 -7.29 11.55 2.51
N SER A 225 -8.01 12.54 3.04
CA SER A 225 -8.18 13.89 2.48
C SER A 225 -8.74 14.81 3.54
N ALA A 226 -8.35 16.08 3.51
CA ALA A 226 -9.00 17.15 4.23
C ALA A 226 -9.72 18.12 3.30
N ARG A 227 -10.69 18.84 3.86
CA ARG A 227 -11.38 19.96 3.20
C ARG A 227 -11.21 21.20 4.05
N VAL A 228 -11.21 22.37 3.39
CA VAL A 228 -11.13 23.70 4.04
C VAL A 228 -12.16 23.91 5.17
N ASP A 229 -13.30 23.20 5.11
CA ASP A 229 -14.37 23.26 6.11
C ASP A 229 -14.10 22.41 7.36
N GLY A 230 -12.94 21.75 7.48
CA GLY A 230 -12.58 20.90 8.62
C GLY A 230 -13.11 19.46 8.52
N ALA A 231 -13.68 19.06 7.38
CA ALA A 231 -14.07 17.68 7.15
C ALA A 231 -12.87 16.82 6.76
N ILE A 232 -12.56 15.83 7.59
CA ILE A 232 -11.45 14.89 7.40
C ILE A 232 -11.99 13.52 6.99
N ARG A 233 -11.34 12.91 6.00
CA ARG A 233 -11.58 11.53 5.58
C ARG A 233 -10.30 10.73 5.72
N LEU A 234 -10.38 9.57 6.37
CA LEU A 234 -9.24 8.67 6.55
C LEU A 234 -9.61 7.26 6.11
N HIS A 235 -8.66 6.53 5.57
CA HIS A 235 -8.85 5.14 5.19
C HIS A 235 -8.81 4.26 6.45
N TRP A 236 -9.87 3.49 6.72
CA TRP A 236 -9.97 2.76 7.99
C TRP A 236 -8.86 1.72 8.17
N ARG A 237 -8.34 1.13 7.08
CA ARG A 237 -7.21 0.18 7.12
C ARG A 237 -5.89 0.77 7.63
N LEU A 238 -5.79 2.07 7.87
CA LEU A 238 -4.63 2.65 8.57
C LEU A 238 -4.42 1.99 9.95
N VAL A 239 -5.46 1.44 10.57
CA VAL A 239 -5.33 0.69 11.85
C VAL A 239 -4.44 -0.55 11.77
N HIS A 240 -4.06 -1.01 10.58
CA HIS A 240 -3.10 -2.11 10.43
C HIS A 240 -1.65 -1.65 10.60
N PHE A 241 -1.39 -0.34 10.48
CA PHE A 241 -0.06 0.24 10.62
C PHE A 241 0.20 0.61 12.07
N ARG A 242 1.48 0.70 12.43
CA ARG A 242 1.93 1.22 13.72
C ARG A 242 1.43 2.64 13.97
N LEU A 243 1.17 2.98 15.23
CA LEU A 243 0.58 4.26 15.62
C LEU A 243 1.33 5.49 15.05
N PRO A 244 2.69 5.54 15.00
CA PRO A 244 3.39 6.67 14.41
C PRO A 244 3.07 6.90 12.92
N VAL A 245 2.82 5.84 12.16
CA VAL A 245 2.41 5.98 10.75
C VAL A 245 1.00 6.56 10.65
N ILE A 246 0.10 6.17 11.56
CA ILE A 246 -1.24 6.75 11.66
C ILE A 246 -1.13 8.25 12.00
N ASP A 247 -0.27 8.60 12.96
CA ASP A 247 -0.02 9.97 13.40
C ASP A 247 0.46 10.85 12.26
N TYR A 248 1.43 10.37 11.48
CA TYR A 248 1.90 11.04 10.27
C TYR A 248 0.73 11.34 9.31
N VAL A 249 -0.11 10.35 9.00
CA VAL A 249 -1.22 10.56 8.06
C VAL A 249 -2.24 11.54 8.65
N VAL A 250 -2.56 11.44 9.94
CA VAL A 250 -3.49 12.37 10.61
C VAL A 250 -2.95 13.80 10.59
N ALA A 251 -1.68 13.99 10.94
CA ALA A 251 -1.02 15.30 10.91
C ALA A 251 -0.95 15.87 9.49
N HIS A 252 -0.68 15.03 8.48
CA HIS A 252 -0.71 15.40 7.07
C HIS A 252 -2.06 15.96 6.65
N GLU A 253 -3.15 15.26 6.97
CA GLU A 253 -4.50 15.73 6.64
C GLU A 253 -4.87 17.01 7.40
N LEU A 254 -4.49 17.14 8.68
CA LEU A 254 -4.73 18.37 9.43
C LEU A 254 -3.91 19.55 8.91
N ALA A 255 -2.67 19.33 8.47
CA ALA A 255 -1.81 20.37 7.89
C ALA A 255 -2.43 20.96 6.62
N HIS A 256 -3.19 20.16 5.86
CA HIS A 256 -3.92 20.67 4.70
C HIS A 256 -4.89 21.80 5.06
N LEU A 257 -5.47 21.80 6.26
CA LEU A 257 -6.35 22.89 6.72
C LEU A 257 -5.64 24.26 6.81
N ARG A 258 -4.30 24.28 6.84
CA ARG A 258 -3.48 25.51 6.80
C ARG A 258 -2.85 25.77 5.44
N VAL A 259 -2.37 24.71 4.79
CA VAL A 259 -1.63 24.81 3.52
C VAL A 259 -2.17 23.73 2.57
N MET A 260 -2.89 24.16 1.53
CA MET A 260 -3.66 23.25 0.67
C MET A 260 -2.82 22.52 -0.38
N ASP A 261 -1.58 22.96 -0.62
CA ASP A 261 -0.62 22.32 -1.52
C ASP A 261 0.52 21.67 -0.73
N HIS A 262 1.28 20.76 -1.35
CA HIS A 262 2.45 20.11 -0.75
C HIS A 262 3.73 20.95 -0.90
N SER A 263 3.63 22.28 -0.76
CA SER A 263 4.79 23.19 -0.82
C SER A 263 5.74 23.00 0.36
N ALA A 264 6.92 23.65 0.33
CA ALA A 264 7.86 23.63 1.44
C ALA A 264 7.20 24.02 2.78
N ARG A 265 6.32 25.04 2.75
CA ARG A 265 5.55 25.48 3.92
C ARG A 265 4.63 24.40 4.48
N PHE A 266 4.07 23.53 3.63
CA PHE A 266 3.27 22.40 4.09
C PHE A 266 4.12 21.40 4.87
N TRP A 267 5.28 21.04 4.34
CA TRP A 267 6.18 20.08 5.00
C TRP A 267 6.75 20.65 6.29
N GLU A 268 7.15 21.92 6.32
CA GLU A 268 7.51 22.63 7.56
C GLU A 268 6.37 22.56 8.59
N THR A 269 5.11 22.71 8.15
CA THR A 269 3.94 22.61 9.03
C THR A 269 3.78 21.20 9.61
N VAL A 270 3.94 20.16 8.79
CA VAL A 270 3.87 18.75 9.25
C VAL A 270 5.01 18.45 10.24
N GLU A 271 6.22 18.88 9.92
CA GLU A 271 7.44 18.66 10.72
C GLU A 271 7.31 19.22 12.13
N THR A 272 6.59 20.34 12.31
CA THR A 272 6.37 20.94 13.64
C THR A 272 5.70 20.00 14.65
N VAL A 273 4.94 19.00 14.18
CA VAL A 273 4.21 18.07 15.05
C VAL A 273 4.65 16.61 14.89
N VAL A 274 5.21 16.26 13.72
CA VAL A 274 5.77 14.94 13.40
C VAL A 274 7.13 15.15 12.71
N PRO A 275 8.23 15.29 13.46
CA PRO A 275 9.54 15.63 12.90
C PRO A 275 10.17 14.49 12.08
N ASP A 276 9.80 13.24 12.36
CA ASP A 276 10.25 12.03 11.66
C ASP A 276 9.32 11.65 10.48
N TYR A 277 8.57 12.62 9.93
CA TYR A 277 7.54 12.34 8.92
C TYR A 277 8.09 11.68 7.65
N ASP A 278 9.34 11.98 7.26
CA ASP A 278 9.94 11.42 6.05
C ASP A 278 10.14 9.91 6.16
N ASP A 279 10.61 9.42 7.31
CA ASP A 279 10.77 7.99 7.57
C ASP A 279 9.40 7.28 7.64
N LEU A 280 8.45 7.89 8.33
CA LEU A 280 7.08 7.37 8.45
C LEU A 280 6.37 7.31 7.09
N ARG A 281 6.64 8.28 6.22
CA ARG A 281 6.16 8.31 4.83
C ARG A 281 6.74 7.17 4.01
N GLN A 282 8.02 6.82 4.19
CA GLN A 282 8.60 5.66 3.50
C GLN A 282 8.01 4.34 4.03
N GLN A 283 7.89 4.19 5.35
CA GLN A 283 7.26 3.01 5.96
C GLN A 283 5.84 2.77 5.41
N LEU A 284 5.04 3.83 5.27
CA LEU A 284 3.69 3.76 4.70
C LEU A 284 3.67 3.25 3.25
N LYS A 285 4.71 3.53 2.46
CA LYS A 285 4.82 3.07 1.06
C LYS A 285 5.25 1.62 0.95
N GLU A 286 6.10 1.16 1.85
CA GLU A 286 6.73 -0.17 1.79
C GLU A 286 5.86 -1.27 2.40
N GLN A 287 5.04 -0.90 3.38
CA GLN A 287 4.19 -1.84 4.10
C GLN A 287 2.87 -2.06 3.34
N PRO A 288 2.63 -3.29 2.82
CA PRO A 288 1.37 -3.61 2.18
C PRO A 288 0.26 -3.73 3.22
N VAL A 289 -0.94 -3.39 2.79
CA VAL A 289 -2.15 -3.63 3.56
C VAL A 289 -2.60 -5.07 3.34
N PRO A 290 -2.92 -5.84 4.39
CA PRO A 290 -3.47 -7.17 4.24
C PRO A 290 -4.70 -7.16 3.32
N LYS A 291 -4.72 -8.09 2.36
CA LYS A 291 -5.93 -8.35 1.56
C LYS A 291 -6.85 -9.29 2.35
N TRP A 292 -8.15 -9.05 2.26
CA TRP A 292 -9.20 -9.89 2.83
C TRP A 292 -10.00 -10.54 1.72
#